data_AF-A0A1J8QF04-F1
#
_entry.id   AF-A0A1J8QF04-F1
#
_cell.length_a   1.000
_cell.length_b   1.000
_cell.length_c   1.000
_cell.angle_alpha   90.00
_cell.angle_beta   90.00
_cell.angle_gamma   90.00
#
_symmetry.space_group_name_H-M   'P 1'
#
loop_
_entity.id
_entity.type
_entity.pdbx_description
1 polymer ?
#
loop_
_entity_poly.entity_id
_entity_poly.type
_entity_poly.pdbx_seq_one_letter_code
_entity_poly.pdbx_strand_id
1 'polypeptide(L)'
;MLPAPPPTYVDKGKRRVPCAPPDDEEIDDDEHVIDNEQDLDIGKVPGQLPQEAIRRALALSEKTEQEAKKIAKEYRKDVQMILIAAGLAQKATRGENSWNLYQSWYKEKFPKSVKTSMVDWKKEQQAHWKIHHDETEHPQLWKEIHKLWDEIFSNRD
;
A
#
# COMPACT_ATOMS: atom_id res chain seq x y z
N MET A 1 -39.67 -8.83 22.73
CA MET A 1 -39.01 -10.14 22.81
C MET A 1 -37.57 -9.97 22.36
N LEU A 2 -36.59 -10.51 23.10
CA LEU A 2 -35.17 -10.48 22.74
C LEU A 2 -34.75 -11.88 22.25
N PRO A 3 -33.95 -12.02 21.18
CA PRO A 3 -33.38 -13.30 20.79
C PRO A 3 -32.21 -13.70 21.71
N ALA A 4 -32.04 -15.01 21.93
CA ALA A 4 -31.00 -15.57 22.80
C ALA A 4 -29.59 -15.49 22.18
N PRO A 5 -28.53 -15.41 23.00
CA PRO A 5 -27.15 -15.44 22.51
C PRO A 5 -26.73 -16.86 22.07
N PRO A 6 -25.88 -17.00 21.02
CA PRO A 6 -25.33 -18.29 20.61
C PRO A 6 -24.23 -18.79 21.56
N PRO A 7 -24.01 -20.12 21.66
CA PRO A 7 -23.07 -20.72 22.60
C PRO A 7 -21.60 -20.55 22.17
N THR A 8 -20.72 -20.39 23.15
CA THR A 8 -19.26 -20.29 23.00
C THR A 8 -18.56 -21.65 23.13
N TYR A 9 -17.77 -22.08 22.15
CA TYR A 9 -16.69 -23.07 22.37
C TYR A 9 -15.54 -22.97 21.34
N VAL A 10 -14.43 -23.65 21.64
CA VAL A 10 -13.08 -23.59 21.01
C VAL A 10 -12.80 -24.88 20.17
N ASP A 11 -11.65 -25.15 19.51
CA ASP A 11 -10.28 -24.62 19.63
C ASP A 11 -9.44 -24.84 18.34
N LYS A 12 -8.17 -24.40 18.38
CA LYS A 12 -6.98 -24.76 17.56
C LYS A 12 -7.10 -25.82 16.46
N GLY A 13 -6.52 -25.50 15.29
CA GLY A 13 -6.30 -26.44 14.18
C GLY A 13 -5.14 -26.09 13.24
N LYS A 14 -3.97 -25.70 13.76
CA LYS A 14 -2.79 -25.34 12.94
C LYS A 14 -2.01 -26.60 12.53
N ARG A 15 -1.95 -26.94 11.24
CA ARG A 15 -1.05 -27.98 10.70
C ARG A 15 -0.33 -27.50 9.45
N ARG A 16 0.97 -27.20 9.59
CA ARG A 16 1.94 -27.30 8.48
C ARG A 16 2.35 -28.77 8.38
N VAL A 17 2.53 -29.27 7.16
CA VAL A 17 3.20 -30.55 6.91
C VAL A 17 4.51 -30.22 6.19
N PRO A 18 5.68 -30.51 6.77
CA PRO A 18 6.95 -30.54 6.05
C PRO A 18 7.09 -31.89 5.35
N CYS A 19 7.40 -31.87 4.05
CA CYS A 19 7.99 -33.00 3.34
C CYS A 19 9.31 -32.54 2.71
N ALA A 20 10.33 -33.38 2.83
CA ALA A 20 11.66 -33.26 2.25
C ALA A 20 12.18 -34.70 1.99
N PRO A 21 13.28 -34.90 1.25
CA PRO A 21 13.90 -34.08 0.21
C PRO A 21 13.87 -34.84 -1.15
N PRO A 22 14.70 -34.45 -2.13
CA PRO A 22 15.62 -35.44 -2.72
C PRO A 22 17.08 -34.97 -2.73
N ASP A 23 17.97 -35.91 -3.04
CA ASP A 23 19.40 -35.93 -2.71
C ASP A 23 20.34 -35.18 -3.68
N ASP A 24 21.60 -35.07 -3.24
CA ASP A 24 22.87 -35.00 -3.99
C ASP A 24 23.04 -33.95 -5.11
N GLU A 25 23.67 -32.82 -4.75
CA GLU A 25 24.89 -32.36 -5.47
C GLU A 25 25.92 -31.86 -4.43
N GLU A 26 27.11 -32.48 -4.38
CA GLU A 26 28.29 -31.88 -3.75
C GLU A 26 28.77 -30.74 -4.65
N ILE A 27 28.60 -29.50 -4.20
CA ILE A 27 29.27 -28.34 -4.79
C ILE A 27 30.21 -27.78 -3.74
N ASP A 28 31.48 -28.16 -3.89
CA ASP A 28 32.63 -27.54 -3.25
C ASP A 28 32.85 -26.18 -3.95
N ASP A 29 32.26 -25.11 -3.39
CA ASP A 29 32.47 -23.74 -3.87
C ASP A 29 33.25 -22.94 -2.82
N ASP A 30 34.45 -22.55 -3.24
CA ASP A 30 35.52 -21.92 -2.47
C ASP A 30 35.10 -20.56 -1.87
N GLU A 31 35.83 -20.10 -0.85
CA GLU A 31 35.54 -18.85 -0.15
C GLU A 31 35.43 -17.66 -1.11
N HIS A 32 34.29 -16.95 -1.10
CA HIS A 32 34.27 -15.48 -1.19
C HIS A 32 33.06 -14.90 -0.45
N VAL A 33 33.05 -15.08 0.88
CA VAL A 33 32.27 -14.20 1.76
C VAL A 33 32.91 -12.82 1.72
N ILE A 34 32.45 -11.98 0.79
CA ILE A 34 32.73 -10.54 0.83
C ILE A 34 31.86 -9.94 1.93
N ASP A 35 32.30 -10.12 3.18
CA ASP A 35 31.81 -9.37 4.34
C ASP A 35 32.23 -7.90 4.17
N ASN A 36 31.48 -7.20 3.32
CA ASN A 36 31.49 -5.75 3.22
C ASN A 36 30.07 -5.19 3.26
N GLU A 37 29.21 -5.81 4.07
CA GLU A 37 28.25 -5.05 4.86
C GLU A 37 29.04 -4.22 5.89
N GLN A 38 29.68 -3.15 5.42
CA GLN A 38 29.96 -2.02 6.27
C GLN A 38 28.60 -1.44 6.65
N ASP A 39 28.08 -1.91 7.77
CA ASP A 39 26.90 -1.38 8.43
C ASP A 39 27.21 0.06 8.87
N LEU A 40 27.04 0.98 7.92
CA LEU A 40 27.21 2.41 8.12
C LEU A 40 26.00 2.93 8.91
N ASP A 41 25.89 2.52 10.17
CA ASP A 41 25.18 3.25 11.22
C ASP A 41 25.94 4.54 11.57
N ILE A 42 26.23 5.33 10.54
CA ILE A 42 26.55 6.74 10.65
C ILE A 42 25.24 7.39 11.07
N GLY A 43 25.03 7.46 12.38
CA GLY A 43 23.76 7.79 13.03
C GLY A 43 22.94 8.84 12.27
N LYS A 44 21.78 8.43 11.78
CA LYS A 44 20.96 9.22 10.85
C LYS A 44 20.54 10.54 11.48
N VAL A 45 21.21 11.63 11.09
CA VAL A 45 20.91 12.98 11.59
C VAL A 45 19.54 13.43 11.05
N PRO A 46 18.57 13.77 11.91
CA PRO A 46 17.28 14.28 11.46
C PRO A 46 17.41 15.70 10.91
N GLY A 47 16.79 15.96 9.76
CA GLY A 47 16.78 17.29 9.14
C GLY A 47 16.52 17.25 7.64
N GLN A 48 16.55 18.42 7.01
CA GLN A 48 16.51 18.54 5.55
C GLN A 48 17.87 18.16 4.95
N LEU A 49 17.86 17.51 3.77
CA LEU A 49 19.08 17.22 3.03
C LEU A 49 19.82 18.52 2.68
N PRO A 50 21.16 18.59 2.85
CA PRO A 50 21.94 19.74 2.42
C PRO A 50 21.89 19.88 0.89
N GLN A 51 22.02 21.11 0.38
CA GLN A 51 21.84 21.42 -1.04
C GLN A 51 22.70 20.56 -1.99
N GLU A 52 23.93 20.22 -1.59
CA GLU A 52 24.82 19.33 -2.36
C GLU A 52 24.31 17.89 -2.41
N ALA A 53 23.68 17.38 -1.34
CA ALA A 53 23.05 16.06 -1.35
C ALA A 53 21.82 16.03 -2.27
N ILE A 54 21.00 17.11 -2.25
CA ILE A 54 19.87 17.27 -3.18
C ILE A 54 20.37 17.27 -4.63
N ARG A 55 21.43 18.04 -4.94
CA ARG A 55 22.04 18.08 -6.28
C ARG A 55 22.54 16.70 -6.73
N ARG A 56 23.14 15.92 -5.83
CA ARG A 56 23.58 14.54 -6.12
C ARG A 56 22.41 13.59 -6.34
N ALA A 57 21.34 13.71 -5.57
CA ALA A 57 20.13 12.90 -5.75
C ALA A 57 19.46 13.16 -7.11
N LEU A 58 19.39 14.43 -7.55
CA LEU A 58 18.89 14.80 -8.88
C LEU A 58 19.77 14.25 -10.02
N ALA A 59 21.10 14.35 -9.88
CA ALA A 59 22.04 13.78 -10.84
C ALA A 59 22.02 12.24 -10.88
N LEU A 60 21.65 11.58 -9.77
CA LEU A 60 21.40 10.14 -9.73
C LEU A 60 20.10 9.80 -10.47
N SER A 61 18.98 10.48 -10.17
CA SER A 61 17.70 10.21 -10.85
C SER A 61 17.78 10.41 -12.37
N GLU A 62 18.52 11.42 -12.85
CA GLU A 62 18.73 11.63 -14.28
C GLU A 62 19.45 10.44 -14.94
N LYS A 63 20.53 9.93 -14.33
CA LYS A 63 21.26 8.76 -14.84
C LYS A 63 20.37 7.52 -14.88
N THR A 64 19.65 7.27 -13.79
CA THR A 64 18.72 6.15 -13.66
C THR A 64 17.60 6.22 -14.71
N GLU A 65 17.06 7.41 -15.00
CA GLU A 65 16.10 7.61 -16.09
C GLU A 65 16.70 7.34 -17.47
N GLN A 66 17.92 7.83 -17.74
CA GLN A 66 18.59 7.63 -19.03
C GLN A 66 18.86 6.13 -19.28
N GLU A 67 19.27 5.40 -18.26
CA GLU A 67 19.49 3.96 -18.31
C GLU A 67 18.18 3.17 -18.49
N ALA A 68 17.13 3.52 -17.74
CA ALA A 68 15.80 2.94 -17.93
C ALA A 68 15.24 3.21 -19.35
N LYS A 69 15.45 4.41 -19.90
CA LYS A 69 15.09 4.77 -21.29
C LYS A 69 15.87 3.95 -22.33
N LYS A 70 17.15 3.67 -22.07
CA LYS A 70 17.98 2.80 -22.94
C LYS A 70 17.44 1.36 -22.97
N ILE A 71 17.22 0.76 -21.80
CA ILE A 71 16.67 -0.60 -21.66
C ILE A 71 15.27 -0.68 -22.30
N ALA A 72 14.41 0.30 -22.03
CA ALA A 72 13.07 0.39 -22.63
C ALA A 72 13.12 0.42 -24.16
N LYS A 73 14.04 1.19 -24.75
CA LYS A 73 14.26 1.25 -26.21
C LYS A 73 14.77 -0.08 -26.78
N GLU A 74 15.71 -0.73 -26.10
CA GLU A 74 16.32 -2.00 -26.51
C GLU A 74 15.28 -3.13 -26.58
N TYR A 75 14.48 -3.30 -25.53
CA TYR A 75 13.44 -4.33 -25.44
C TYR A 75 12.07 -3.91 -25.98
N ARG A 76 11.96 -2.69 -26.54
CA ARG A 76 10.71 -2.05 -27.00
C ARG A 76 9.58 -2.12 -25.96
N LYS A 77 9.92 -1.77 -24.71
CA LYS A 77 9.02 -1.69 -23.56
C LYS A 77 8.79 -0.25 -23.15
N ASP A 78 7.82 -0.06 -22.25
CA ASP A 78 7.58 1.21 -21.61
C ASP A 78 8.61 1.47 -20.48
N VAL A 79 9.01 2.73 -20.29
CA VAL A 79 10.03 3.13 -19.29
C VAL A 79 9.54 2.88 -17.86
N GLN A 80 8.25 3.11 -17.58
CA GLN A 80 7.65 2.84 -16.29
C GLN A 80 7.70 1.35 -15.97
N MET A 81 7.52 0.48 -16.98
CA MET A 81 7.63 -0.97 -16.80
C MET A 81 9.05 -1.40 -16.40
N ILE A 82 10.09 -0.77 -16.97
CA ILE A 82 11.49 -1.00 -16.57
C ILE A 82 11.74 -0.51 -15.14
N LEU A 83 11.29 0.70 -14.79
CA LEU A 83 11.45 1.25 -13.44
C LEU A 83 10.71 0.42 -12.39
N ILE A 84 9.54 -0.14 -12.72
CA ILE A 84 8.80 -1.06 -11.84
C ILE A 84 9.56 -2.38 -11.67
N ALA A 85 10.09 -2.95 -12.75
CA ALA A 85 10.87 -4.19 -12.68
C ALA A 85 12.17 -4.02 -11.86
N ALA A 86 12.78 -2.84 -11.90
CA ALA A 86 13.95 -2.48 -11.10
C ALA A 86 13.62 -2.09 -9.65
N GLY A 87 12.35 -2.08 -9.24
CA GLY A 87 11.92 -1.63 -7.89
C GLY A 87 12.04 -0.11 -7.65
N LEU A 88 12.37 0.67 -8.68
CA LEU A 88 12.59 2.11 -8.63
C LEU A 88 11.30 2.93 -8.80
N ALA A 89 10.27 2.31 -9.39
CA ALA A 89 8.91 2.84 -9.41
C ALA A 89 7.94 1.81 -8.82
N GLN A 90 6.89 2.28 -8.16
CA GLN A 90 5.78 1.42 -7.78
C GLN A 90 4.79 1.33 -8.95
N LYS A 91 4.30 0.13 -9.25
CA LYS A 91 3.07 0.00 -10.03
C LYS A 91 1.97 0.72 -9.25
N ALA A 92 1.16 1.54 -9.92
CA ALA A 92 -0.03 2.12 -9.30
C ALA A 92 -0.96 0.98 -8.84
N THR A 93 -0.86 0.62 -7.56
CA THR A 93 -1.55 -0.55 -6.96
C THR A 93 -2.86 -0.13 -6.28
N ARG A 94 -3.39 1.01 -6.71
CA ARG A 94 -4.62 1.59 -6.23
C ARG A 94 -5.47 1.99 -7.45
N GLY A 95 -6.31 1.04 -7.89
CA GLY A 95 -7.67 1.45 -8.22
C GLY A 95 -8.28 2.12 -6.97
N GLU A 96 -9.21 3.04 -7.17
CA GLU A 96 -9.81 3.76 -6.06
C GLU A 96 -10.36 2.77 -5.03
N ASN A 97 -9.77 2.78 -3.83
CA ASN A 97 -10.20 1.85 -2.81
C ASN A 97 -11.51 2.40 -2.24
N SER A 98 -12.62 1.80 -2.66
CA SER A 98 -14.01 2.13 -2.35
C SER A 98 -14.23 2.45 -0.87
N TRP A 99 -13.57 1.72 0.04
CA TRP A 99 -13.64 1.99 1.48
C TRP A 99 -13.08 3.38 1.85
N ASN A 100 -11.98 3.84 1.24
CA ASN A 100 -11.39 5.16 1.54
C ASN A 100 -12.23 6.31 0.96
N LEU A 101 -12.81 6.12 -0.23
CA LEU A 101 -13.77 7.06 -0.82
C LEU A 101 -14.96 7.24 0.14
N TYR A 102 -15.58 6.11 0.50
CA TYR A 102 -16.71 6.04 1.40
C TYR A 102 -16.39 6.61 2.80
N GLN A 103 -15.21 6.33 3.37
CA GLN A 103 -14.81 6.91 4.66
C GLN A 103 -14.73 8.44 4.62
N SER A 104 -14.28 9.01 3.50
CA SER A 104 -14.22 10.46 3.29
C SER A 104 -15.62 11.05 3.20
N TRP A 105 -16.49 10.49 2.35
CA TRP A 105 -17.89 10.88 2.22
C TRP A 105 -18.66 10.77 3.55
N TYR A 106 -18.51 9.65 4.26
CA TYR A 106 -19.22 9.41 5.53
C TYR A 106 -18.81 10.42 6.62
N LYS A 107 -17.53 10.82 6.64
CA LYS A 107 -17.03 11.85 7.56
C LYS A 107 -17.64 13.22 7.29
N GLU A 108 -17.87 13.56 6.02
CA GLU A 108 -18.49 14.83 5.61
C GLU A 108 -20.00 14.85 5.90
N LYS A 109 -20.71 13.77 5.56
CA LYS A 109 -22.16 13.66 5.73
C LYS A 109 -22.58 13.42 7.19
N PHE A 110 -21.75 12.73 7.97
CA PHE A 110 -21.99 12.43 9.38
C PHE A 110 -20.81 12.88 10.27
N PRO A 111 -20.57 14.20 10.41
CA PRO A 111 -19.52 14.71 11.26
C PRO A 111 -19.67 14.22 12.71
N LYS A 112 -18.57 13.75 13.29
CA LYS A 112 -18.56 13.25 14.67
C LYS A 112 -18.99 14.36 15.65
N SER A 113 -20.07 14.11 16.39
CA SER A 113 -20.49 15.01 17.48
C SER A 113 -19.52 14.95 18.67
N VAL A 114 -19.44 16.03 19.46
CA VAL A 114 -18.64 16.07 20.71
C VAL A 114 -19.08 15.00 21.72
N LYS A 115 -20.36 14.59 21.68
CA LYS A 115 -20.96 13.60 22.58
C LYS A 115 -20.74 12.16 22.13
N THR A 116 -20.42 11.93 20.85
CA THR A 116 -20.27 10.57 20.30
C THR A 116 -18.84 10.06 20.50
N SER A 117 -18.70 8.88 21.10
CA SER A 117 -17.43 8.19 21.19
C SER A 117 -16.84 7.90 19.81
N MET A 118 -15.52 8.06 19.65
CA MET A 118 -14.82 7.74 18.40
C MET A 118 -14.96 6.25 18.03
N VAL A 119 -15.12 5.38 19.04
CA VAL A 119 -15.30 3.93 18.82
C VAL A 119 -16.69 3.65 18.24
N ASP A 120 -17.73 4.29 18.77
CA ASP A 120 -19.10 4.01 18.36
C ASP A 120 -19.43 4.65 17.01
N TRP A 121 -18.94 5.87 16.74
CA TRP A 121 -18.99 6.47 15.40
C TRP A 121 -18.31 5.60 14.32
N LYS A 122 -17.18 4.94 14.65
CA LYS A 122 -16.54 3.99 13.74
C LYS A 122 -17.34 2.69 13.55
N LYS A 123 -18.03 2.20 14.58
CA LYS A 123 -18.95 1.05 14.46
C LYS A 123 -20.13 1.39 13.56
N GLU A 124 -20.72 2.58 13.71
CA GLU A 124 -21.80 3.09 12.85
C GLU A 124 -21.35 3.18 11.39
N GLN A 125 -20.17 3.78 11.13
CA GLN A 125 -19.55 3.81 9.80
C GLN A 125 -19.38 2.41 9.21
N GLN A 126 -18.88 1.45 9.99
CA GLN A 126 -18.65 0.08 9.54
C GLN A 126 -19.97 -0.70 9.33
N ALA A 127 -21.01 -0.43 10.12
CA ALA A 127 -22.33 -1.02 9.96
C ALA A 127 -23.02 -0.51 8.68
N HIS A 128 -22.99 0.81 8.45
CA HIS A 128 -23.52 1.42 7.23
C HIS A 128 -22.73 0.95 5.99
N TRP A 129 -21.41 0.76 6.09
CA TRP A 129 -20.62 0.19 5.00
C TRP A 129 -21.08 -1.22 4.62
N LYS A 130 -21.26 -2.12 5.59
CA LYS A 130 -21.71 -3.50 5.30
C LYS A 130 -23.01 -3.57 4.49
N ILE A 131 -23.91 -2.59 4.68
CA ILE A 131 -25.19 -2.49 3.96
C ILE A 131 -25.01 -1.81 2.60
N HIS A 132 -24.15 -0.79 2.50
CA HIS A 132 -24.12 0.13 1.35
C HIS A 132 -22.83 0.11 0.51
N HIS A 133 -21.93 -0.84 0.75
CA HIS A 133 -20.66 -0.95 0.01
C HIS A 133 -20.78 -1.40 -1.45
N ASP A 134 -21.92 -2.00 -1.84
CA ASP A 134 -22.14 -2.42 -3.22
C ASP A 134 -22.59 -1.22 -4.07
N GLU A 135 -21.81 -0.92 -5.10
CA GLU A 135 -22.06 0.17 -6.04
C GLU A 135 -23.25 -0.10 -6.98
N THR A 136 -23.49 -1.37 -7.29
CA THR A 136 -24.60 -1.79 -8.17
C THR A 136 -25.94 -1.74 -7.45
N GLU A 137 -25.97 -2.01 -6.14
CA GLU A 137 -27.17 -1.87 -5.31
C GLU A 137 -27.44 -0.42 -4.88
N HIS A 138 -26.40 0.42 -4.71
CA HIS A 138 -26.53 1.81 -4.22
C HIS A 138 -25.95 2.87 -5.18
N PRO A 139 -26.28 2.88 -6.48
CA PRO A 139 -25.58 3.70 -7.48
C PRO A 139 -25.72 5.22 -7.26
N GLN A 140 -26.81 5.66 -6.62
CA GLN A 140 -27.02 7.08 -6.28
C GLN A 140 -26.05 7.56 -5.18
N LEU A 141 -25.83 6.72 -4.16
CA LEU A 141 -24.87 6.98 -3.09
C LEU A 141 -23.45 7.03 -3.65
N TRP A 142 -23.08 6.07 -4.48
CA TRP A 142 -21.74 6.02 -5.07
C TRP A 142 -21.47 7.18 -6.01
N LYS A 143 -22.48 7.65 -6.76
CA LYS A 143 -22.38 8.90 -7.52
C LYS A 143 -22.10 10.13 -6.63
N GLU A 144 -22.66 10.21 -5.42
CA GLU A 144 -22.29 11.27 -4.47
C GLU A 144 -20.88 11.09 -3.91
N ILE A 145 -20.46 9.86 -3.63
CA ILE A 145 -19.11 9.54 -3.11
C ILE A 145 -18.03 9.96 -4.13
N HIS A 146 -18.18 9.58 -5.40
CA HIS A 146 -17.24 9.99 -6.45
C HIS A 146 -17.26 11.50 -6.69
N LYS A 147 -18.43 12.15 -6.74
CA LYS A 147 -18.52 13.61 -6.89
C LYS A 147 -17.79 14.37 -5.78
N LEU A 148 -17.92 13.92 -4.53
CA LEU A 148 -17.23 14.50 -3.38
C LEU A 148 -15.72 14.28 -3.45
N TRP A 149 -15.28 13.13 -3.98
CA TRP A 149 -13.85 12.86 -4.20
C TRP A 149 -13.28 13.77 -5.29
N ASP A 150 -13.94 13.88 -6.43
CA ASP A 150 -13.56 14.78 -7.52
C ASP A 150 -13.46 16.23 -7.04
N GLU A 151 -14.40 16.69 -6.21
CA GLU A 151 -14.37 18.03 -5.60
C GLU A 151 -13.18 18.21 -4.65
N ILE A 152 -12.79 17.19 -3.86
CA ILE A 152 -11.64 17.28 -2.95
C ILE A 152 -10.30 17.30 -3.71
N PHE A 153 -10.20 16.59 -4.83
CA PHE A 153 -8.97 16.50 -5.61
C PHE A 153 -8.82 17.58 -6.68
N SER A 154 -9.93 18.12 -7.22
CA SER A 154 -9.90 19.24 -8.19
C SER A 154 -9.67 20.60 -7.52
N ASN A 155 -9.98 20.75 -6.23
CA ASN A 155 -9.72 21.98 -5.45
C ASN A 155 -8.33 21.98 -4.77
N ARG A 156 -7.33 21.28 -5.36
CA ARG A 156 -5.96 21.18 -4.83
C ARG A 156 -4.87 21.78 -5.74
N ASP A 157 -5.28 22.35 -6.87
CA ASP A 157 -4.44 23.19 -7.75
C ASP A 157 -4.54 24.68 -7.37
#